data_AF-A0A3N7ALJ4-F1
#
_entry.id   AF-A0A3N7ALJ4-F1
#
_cell.length_a   1.000
_cell.length_b   1.000
_cell.length_c   1.000
_cell.angle_alpha   90.00
_cell.angle_beta   90.00
_cell.angle_gamma   90.00
#
_symmetry.space_group_name_H-M   'P 1'
#
loop_
_entity.id
_entity.type
_entity.pdbx_description
1 polymer ?
#
loop_
_entity_poly.entity_id
_entity_poly.type
_entity_poly.pdbx_seq_one_letter_code
_entity_poly.pdbx_strand_id
1 'polypeptide(L)'
;MYKLRTAFPLLLFLAVFLVPQLTKASAYWMEIHGSGKLKDPVKIQVCYGFINDLSERHRTTGPEFNEIKNFKFYILNIKGEKSKLELQMVGDHWEGTFTPDKEGSYRILGMNDQLPVLLRSKNPQENVRPIDFMCGDYHVGQHSNMASPTQFMDIILQEKNGVYTVSPYRNMKPVEKGTPIRIFNPENWEKNISVDENNQAVFKPTLPGLYVIRQDWQDNTLGTFQGNTYGKIRYRNNYCLWIN
;
A
#
# COMPACT_ATOMS: atom_id res chain seq x y z
N MET A 1 -6.70 44.03 41.51
CA MET A 1 -5.42 43.44 41.09
C MET A 1 -5.61 41.93 40.91
N TYR A 2 -6.17 41.52 39.77
CA TYR A 2 -6.30 40.09 39.43
C TYR A 2 -4.92 39.54 39.12
N LYS A 3 -4.54 38.49 39.85
CA LYS A 3 -3.21 37.91 39.89
C LYS A 3 -2.75 37.50 38.48
N LEU A 4 -1.64 38.07 38.02
CA LEU A 4 -0.87 37.62 36.84
C LEU A 4 -0.53 36.11 36.86
N ARG A 5 -0.70 35.45 38.01
CA ARG A 5 -0.36 34.06 38.30
C ARG A 5 -1.29 33.02 37.67
N THR A 6 -2.53 33.38 37.26
CA THR A 6 -3.49 32.45 36.63
C THR A 6 -3.57 32.60 35.11
N ALA A 7 -3.05 33.68 34.53
CA ALA A 7 -3.05 33.89 33.08
C ALA A 7 -2.01 33.00 32.37
N PHE A 8 -0.85 32.78 33.00
CA PHE A 8 0.23 31.96 32.44
C PHE A 8 -0.16 30.49 32.19
N PRO A 9 -0.79 29.74 33.13
CA PRO A 9 -1.22 28.37 32.87
C PRO A 9 -2.35 28.28 31.83
N LEU A 10 -3.21 29.30 31.73
CA LEU A 10 -4.28 29.36 30.71
C LEU A 10 -3.70 29.60 29.30
N LEU A 11 -2.70 30.47 29.18
CA LEU A 11 -1.95 30.70 27.94
C LEU A 11 -1.16 29.46 27.51
N LEU A 12 -0.55 28.75 28.47
CA LEU A 12 0.14 27.49 28.22
C LEU A 12 -0.84 26.40 27.74
N PHE A 13 -2.06 26.36 28.30
CA PHE A 13 -3.11 25.44 27.87
C PHE A 13 -3.64 25.76 26.46
N LEU A 14 -3.81 27.04 26.10
CA LEU A 14 -4.16 27.44 24.74
C LEU A 14 -3.04 27.16 23.73
N ALA A 15 -1.77 27.27 24.13
CA ALA A 15 -0.63 26.97 23.26
C ALA A 15 -0.57 25.49 22.82
N VAL A 16 -1.12 24.57 23.62
CA VAL A 16 -1.23 23.15 23.26
C VAL A 16 -2.19 22.92 22.08
N PHE A 17 -3.21 23.77 21.90
CA PHE A 17 -4.14 23.71 20.77
C PHE A 17 -3.62 24.40 19.49
N LEU A 18 -2.54 25.18 19.60
CA LEU A 18 -1.93 25.90 18.47
C LEU A 18 -0.86 25.09 17.73
N VAL A 19 -0.53 23.88 18.21
CA VAL A 19 0.39 22.98 17.52
C VAL A 19 -0.45 21.88 16.86
N PRO A 20 -0.96 22.08 15.63
CA PRO A 20 -1.44 20.94 14.86
C PRO A 20 -0.26 19.98 14.73
N GLN A 21 -0.40 18.77 15.29
CA GLN A 21 0.57 17.72 15.04
C GLN A 21 0.45 17.38 13.55
N LEU A 22 1.38 17.92 12.75
CA LEU A 22 1.53 17.67 11.32
C LEU A 22 2.04 16.24 11.10
N THR A 23 1.27 15.24 11.50
CA THR A 23 1.56 13.85 11.17
C THR A 23 1.02 13.59 9.77
N LYS A 24 1.87 13.79 8.76
CA LYS A 24 1.54 13.39 7.39
C LYS A 24 1.59 11.87 7.30
N ALA A 25 0.47 11.24 6.96
CA ALA A 25 0.41 9.80 6.77
C ALA A 25 1.11 9.43 5.46
N SER A 26 2.34 8.97 5.55
CA SER A 26 3.11 8.50 4.40
C SER A 26 2.83 7.03 4.08
N ALA A 27 3.01 6.67 2.81
CA ALA A 27 2.87 5.30 2.34
C ALA A 27 3.70 5.07 1.08
N TYR A 28 3.98 3.79 0.84
CA TYR A 28 4.48 3.34 -0.45
C TYR A 28 3.34 3.05 -1.42
N TRP A 29 3.54 3.31 -2.71
CA TRP A 29 2.64 2.88 -3.78
C TRP A 29 3.44 2.51 -5.03
N MET A 30 2.74 1.91 -5.97
CA MET A 30 3.28 1.50 -7.26
C MET A 30 2.52 2.19 -8.38
N GLU A 31 3.23 2.58 -9.43
CA GLU A 31 2.68 3.04 -10.70
C GLU A 31 3.17 2.11 -11.80
N ILE A 32 2.27 1.75 -12.71
CA ILE A 32 2.51 0.77 -13.77
C ILE A 32 2.28 1.48 -15.10
N HIS A 33 3.35 1.65 -15.86
CA HIS A 33 3.36 2.40 -17.11
C HIS A 33 3.69 1.47 -18.28
N GLY A 34 2.77 1.30 -19.22
CA GLY A 34 2.95 0.46 -20.41
C GLY A 34 1.88 0.71 -21.45
N SER A 35 2.11 0.23 -22.67
CA SER A 35 1.23 0.48 -23.83
C SER A 35 0.05 -0.50 -23.97
N GLY A 36 0.00 -1.54 -23.13
CA GLY A 36 -0.91 -2.69 -23.28
C GLY A 36 -0.55 -3.64 -24.42
N LYS A 37 0.60 -3.47 -25.08
CA LYS A 37 1.02 -4.26 -26.25
C LYS A 37 2.11 -5.26 -25.90
N LEU A 38 2.13 -6.34 -26.68
CA LEU A 38 3.17 -7.38 -26.60
C LEU A 38 4.52 -6.79 -26.99
N LYS A 39 5.60 -7.24 -26.35
CA LYS A 39 6.99 -6.81 -26.59
C LYS A 39 7.31 -5.35 -26.29
N ASP A 40 6.33 -4.54 -25.91
CA ASP A 40 6.59 -3.19 -25.41
C ASP A 40 7.02 -3.24 -23.94
N PRO A 41 8.07 -2.49 -23.53
CA PRO A 41 8.49 -2.44 -22.14
C PRO A 41 7.41 -1.88 -21.21
N VAL A 42 7.28 -2.50 -20.04
CA VAL A 42 6.41 -2.07 -18.95
C VAL A 42 7.28 -1.60 -17.80
N LYS A 43 7.14 -0.34 -17.43
CA LYS A 43 7.87 0.29 -16.33
C LYS A 43 7.04 0.24 -15.05
N ILE A 44 7.66 -0.22 -13.98
CA ILE A 44 7.08 -0.30 -12.65
C ILE A 44 7.84 0.69 -11.77
N GLN A 45 7.15 1.73 -11.31
CA GLN A 45 7.72 2.74 -10.44
C GLN A 45 7.18 2.56 -9.02
N VAL A 46 8.07 2.36 -8.06
CA VAL A 46 7.75 2.25 -6.65
C VAL A 46 8.15 3.56 -5.96
N CYS A 47 7.17 4.19 -5.34
CA CYS A 47 7.29 5.52 -4.78
C CYS A 47 7.02 5.48 -3.28
N TYR A 48 7.57 6.47 -2.56
CA TYR A 48 7.23 6.74 -1.17
C TYR A 48 6.91 8.22 -1.01
N GLY A 49 5.94 8.53 -0.16
CA GLY A 49 5.46 9.89 -0.06
C GLY A 49 4.23 10.03 0.79
N PHE A 50 3.63 11.21 0.73
CA PHE A 50 2.46 11.59 1.51
C PHE A 50 1.45 12.33 0.63
N ILE A 51 0.32 12.63 1.22
CA ILE A 51 -0.75 13.43 0.62
C ILE A 51 -0.86 14.72 1.41
N ASN A 52 -0.91 15.87 0.74
CA ASN A 52 -1.08 17.15 1.41
C ASN A 52 -2.56 17.46 1.69
N ASP A 53 -2.81 18.59 2.35
CA ASP A 53 -4.18 19.00 2.72
C ASP A 53 -5.05 19.36 1.51
N LEU A 54 -4.44 19.45 0.31
CA LEU A 54 -5.11 19.69 -0.98
C LEU A 54 -5.29 18.39 -1.78
N SER A 55 -5.15 17.22 -1.15
CA SER A 55 -5.33 15.93 -1.81
C SER A 55 -4.29 15.60 -2.89
N GLU A 56 -3.19 16.36 -2.96
CA GLU A 56 -2.11 16.15 -3.92
C GLU A 56 -1.11 15.13 -3.38
N ARG A 57 -0.65 14.25 -4.26
CA ARG A 57 0.36 13.23 -3.94
C ARG A 57 1.76 13.77 -4.13
N HIS A 58 2.54 13.76 -3.05
CA HIS A 58 3.92 14.23 -3.02
C HIS A 58 4.87 13.05 -2.79
N ARG A 59 5.77 12.81 -3.74
CA ARG A 59 6.89 11.87 -3.59
C ARG A 59 7.96 12.48 -2.68
N THR A 60 8.65 11.64 -1.93
CA THR A 60 9.72 12.04 -1.02
C THR A 60 10.85 11.02 -1.06
N THR A 61 12.08 11.48 -0.84
CA THR A 61 13.30 10.67 -0.91
C THR A 61 13.99 10.51 0.46
N GLY A 62 13.20 10.49 1.54
CA GLY A 62 13.70 10.36 2.91
C GLY A 62 14.24 8.96 3.26
N PRO A 63 14.58 8.69 4.54
CA PRO A 63 15.08 7.39 4.98
C PRO A 63 14.17 6.22 4.59
N GLU A 64 12.86 6.37 4.74
CA GLU A 64 11.87 5.35 4.38
C GLU A 64 11.82 5.08 2.87
N PHE A 65 12.06 6.10 2.03
CA PHE A 65 12.20 5.88 0.59
C PHE A 65 13.37 4.96 0.25
N ASN A 66 14.47 5.06 0.99
CA ASN A 66 15.62 4.17 0.79
C ASN A 66 15.33 2.72 1.18
N GLU A 67 14.30 2.47 1.99
CA GLU A 67 13.87 1.12 2.33
C GLU A 67 13.19 0.39 1.17
N ILE A 68 12.84 1.09 0.06
CA ILE A 68 12.32 0.45 -1.14
C ILE A 68 13.30 -0.58 -1.70
N LYS A 69 14.62 -0.37 -1.52
CA LYS A 69 15.68 -1.32 -1.88
C LYS A 69 15.50 -2.72 -1.30
N ASN A 70 14.78 -2.82 -0.18
CA ASN A 70 14.55 -4.06 0.55
C ASN A 70 13.28 -4.79 0.10
N PHE A 71 12.47 -4.19 -0.78
CA PHE A 71 11.36 -4.91 -1.40
C PHE A 71 11.88 -5.96 -2.37
N LYS A 72 11.31 -7.16 -2.26
CA LYS A 72 11.46 -8.22 -3.26
C LYS A 72 10.26 -8.16 -4.20
N PHE A 73 10.50 -7.79 -5.45
CA PHE A 73 9.46 -7.74 -6.48
C PHE A 73 9.54 -8.91 -7.45
N TYR A 74 8.38 -9.38 -7.87
CA TYR A 74 8.20 -10.46 -8.83
C TYR A 74 7.09 -10.13 -9.82
N ILE A 75 7.28 -10.58 -11.07
CA ILE A 75 6.24 -10.64 -12.08
C ILE A 75 5.74 -12.08 -12.16
N LEU A 76 4.43 -12.26 -12.03
CA LEU A 76 3.73 -13.52 -12.25
C LEU A 76 3.01 -13.44 -13.59
N ASN A 77 3.33 -14.34 -14.53
CA ASN A 77 2.62 -14.41 -15.80
C ASN A 77 1.36 -15.29 -15.72
N ILE A 78 0.62 -15.40 -16.83
CA ILE A 78 -0.62 -16.21 -16.91
C ILE A 78 -0.43 -17.71 -16.63
N LYS A 79 0.79 -18.24 -16.72
CA LYS A 79 1.08 -19.65 -16.40
C LYS A 79 1.41 -19.85 -14.92
N GLY A 80 1.47 -18.77 -14.14
CA GLY A 80 1.93 -18.80 -12.76
C GLY A 80 3.45 -18.84 -12.61
N GLU A 81 4.21 -18.58 -13.69
CA GLU A 81 5.67 -18.52 -13.63
C GLU A 81 6.08 -17.18 -12.99
N LYS A 82 6.93 -17.25 -11.96
CA LYS A 82 7.48 -16.08 -11.25
C LYS A 82 8.83 -15.72 -11.82
N SER A 83 9.00 -14.45 -12.22
CA SER A 83 10.29 -13.86 -12.57
C SER A 83 10.60 -12.70 -11.62
N LYS A 84 11.86 -12.54 -11.25
CA LYS A 84 12.28 -11.44 -10.36
C LYS A 84 12.28 -10.13 -11.14
N LEU A 85 11.76 -9.06 -10.52
CA LEU A 85 11.87 -7.69 -11.02
C LEU A 85 12.90 -6.95 -10.17
N GLU A 86 14.04 -6.64 -10.76
CA GLU A 86 15.05 -5.80 -10.10
C GLU A 86 14.63 -4.34 -10.19
N LEU A 87 14.73 -3.63 -9.06
CA LEU A 87 14.48 -2.20 -8.97
C LEU A 87 15.79 -1.44 -8.84
N GLN A 88 15.84 -0.27 -9.47
CA GLN A 88 16.95 0.69 -9.35
C GLN A 88 16.40 2.05 -8.97
N MET A 89 17.11 2.79 -8.12
CA MET A 89 16.71 4.14 -7.74
C MET A 89 16.87 5.09 -8.95
N VAL A 90 15.80 5.81 -9.29
CA VAL A 90 15.75 6.79 -10.36
C VAL A 90 15.07 8.06 -9.83
N GLY A 91 15.88 9.00 -9.34
CA GLY A 91 15.37 10.26 -8.79
C GLY A 91 14.46 10.05 -7.57
N ASP A 92 13.15 10.26 -7.74
CA ASP A 92 12.14 10.24 -6.69
C ASP A 92 11.33 8.92 -6.59
N HIS A 93 11.74 7.91 -7.35
CA HIS A 93 11.14 6.57 -7.36
C HIS A 93 12.21 5.50 -7.55
N TRP A 94 11.83 4.24 -7.34
CA TRP A 94 12.59 3.08 -7.77
C TRP A 94 11.90 2.49 -8.98
N GLU A 95 12.64 2.18 -10.03
CA GLU A 95 12.11 1.69 -11.30
C GLU A 95 12.63 0.28 -11.59
N GLY A 96 11.73 -0.58 -12.03
CA GLY A 96 12.04 -1.84 -12.70
C GLY A 96 11.31 -1.90 -14.03
N THR A 97 11.83 -2.67 -14.98
CA THR A 97 11.18 -2.87 -16.28
C THR A 97 11.11 -4.36 -16.60
N PHE A 98 9.96 -4.81 -17.12
CA PHE A 98 9.84 -6.11 -17.77
C PHE A 98 9.20 -5.97 -19.14
N THR A 99 9.37 -6.98 -19.99
CA THR A 99 8.79 -7.00 -21.34
C THR A 99 7.88 -8.22 -21.49
N PRO A 100 6.56 -8.03 -21.66
CA PRO A 100 5.61 -9.10 -21.92
C PRO A 100 5.97 -9.85 -23.20
N ASP A 101 6.06 -11.18 -23.11
CA ASP A 101 6.37 -12.07 -24.22
C ASP A 101 5.17 -12.90 -24.68
N LYS A 102 4.08 -12.89 -23.92
CA LYS A 102 2.78 -13.49 -24.23
C LYS A 102 1.65 -12.51 -23.94
N GLU A 103 0.53 -12.70 -24.61
CA GLU A 103 -0.71 -12.01 -24.22
C GLU A 103 -1.23 -12.58 -22.90
N GLY A 104 -1.98 -11.75 -22.18
CA GLY A 104 -2.61 -12.10 -20.92
C GLY A 104 -2.34 -11.11 -19.80
N SER A 105 -2.72 -11.52 -18.59
CA SER A 105 -2.56 -10.74 -17.38
C SER A 105 -1.28 -11.11 -16.64
N TYR A 106 -0.54 -10.08 -16.25
CA TYR A 106 0.66 -10.16 -15.44
C TYR A 106 0.38 -9.54 -14.08
N ARG A 107 0.73 -10.22 -12.99
CA ARG A 107 0.66 -9.62 -11.64
C ARG A 107 2.04 -9.14 -11.24
N ILE A 108 2.10 -7.94 -10.73
CA ILE A 108 3.28 -7.37 -10.12
C ILE A 108 3.11 -7.53 -8.61
N LEU A 109 4.03 -8.22 -7.95
CA LEU A 109 3.94 -8.57 -6.53
C LEU A 109 5.18 -8.05 -5.82
N GLY A 110 5.02 -7.30 -4.74
CA GLY A 110 6.11 -6.76 -3.93
C GLY A 110 5.94 -7.10 -2.46
N MET A 111 7.03 -7.42 -1.77
CA MET A 111 7.03 -7.65 -0.32
C MET A 111 8.30 -7.09 0.31
N ASN A 112 8.14 -6.38 1.43
CA ASN A 112 9.23 -5.94 2.30
C ASN A 112 8.97 -6.35 3.75
N ASP A 113 9.75 -7.32 4.21
CA ASP A 113 9.76 -7.82 5.58
C ASP A 113 11.00 -7.38 6.39
N GLN A 114 11.78 -6.46 5.81
CA GLN A 114 13.03 -5.93 6.36
C GLN A 114 12.92 -4.49 6.88
N LEU A 115 11.75 -3.86 6.75
CA LEU A 115 11.48 -2.55 7.32
C LEU A 115 11.81 -2.52 8.82
N PRO A 116 12.42 -1.43 9.32
CA PRO A 116 12.79 -1.32 10.72
C PRO A 116 11.54 -1.30 11.62
N VAL A 117 11.70 -1.77 12.86
CA VAL A 117 10.65 -1.67 13.87
C VAL A 117 10.31 -0.19 14.11
N LEU A 118 9.02 0.14 14.02
CA LEU A 118 8.53 1.46 14.35
C LEU A 118 8.48 1.61 15.87
N LEU A 119 9.45 2.33 16.43
CA LEU A 119 9.52 2.67 17.84
C LEU A 119 8.49 3.76 18.16
N ARG A 120 7.33 3.34 18.66
CA ARG A 120 6.20 4.25 18.98
C ARG A 120 6.26 4.74 20.43
N SER A 121 6.95 4.01 21.29
CA SER A 121 6.92 4.22 22.73
C SER A 121 8.14 3.60 23.40
N LYS A 122 8.36 3.99 24.66
CA LYS A 122 9.31 3.29 25.54
C LYS A 122 8.78 1.92 25.96
N ASN A 123 7.46 1.71 25.91
CA ASN A 123 6.85 0.41 26.11
C ASN A 123 7.01 -0.43 24.83
N PRO A 124 7.79 -1.52 24.84
CA PRO A 124 8.01 -2.32 23.63
C PRO A 124 6.73 -2.93 23.06
N GLN A 125 5.68 -3.07 23.87
CA GLN A 125 4.39 -3.62 23.43
C GLN A 125 3.63 -2.69 22.48
N GLU A 126 3.97 -1.41 22.45
CA GLU A 126 3.39 -0.43 21.55
C GLU A 126 4.17 -0.30 20.23
N ASN A 127 5.40 -0.83 20.18
CA ASN A 127 6.21 -0.85 18.97
C ASN A 127 5.64 -1.84 17.95
N VAL A 128 5.85 -1.51 16.67
CA VAL A 128 5.22 -2.23 15.56
C VAL A 128 6.31 -2.73 14.62
N ARG A 129 6.28 -4.03 14.27
CA ARG A 129 7.03 -4.57 13.14
C ARG A 129 6.21 -4.43 11.87
N PRO A 130 6.56 -3.52 10.94
CA PRO A 130 5.85 -3.39 9.68
C PRO A 130 6.30 -4.48 8.68
N ILE A 131 5.34 -5.07 7.97
CA ILE A 131 5.58 -5.89 6.79
C ILE A 131 4.64 -5.40 5.70
N ASP A 132 5.21 -4.82 4.65
CA ASP A 132 4.46 -4.15 3.59
C ASP A 132 4.47 -5.02 2.33
N PHE A 133 3.30 -5.16 1.72
CA PHE A 133 3.04 -5.84 0.46
C PHE A 133 2.48 -4.82 -0.54
N MET A 134 2.76 -5.09 -1.81
CA MET A 134 2.13 -4.42 -2.94
C MET A 134 1.67 -5.45 -3.94
N CYS A 135 0.58 -5.13 -4.62
CA CYS A 135 0.17 -5.85 -5.81
C CYS A 135 -0.44 -4.90 -6.83
N GLY A 136 -0.52 -5.35 -8.07
CA GLY A 136 -1.20 -4.68 -9.16
C GLY A 136 -1.14 -5.57 -10.38
N ASP A 137 -2.06 -5.35 -11.32
CA ASP A 137 -2.13 -6.15 -12.54
C ASP A 137 -1.83 -5.28 -13.76
N TYR A 138 -1.17 -5.88 -14.74
CA TYR A 138 -0.93 -5.30 -16.05
C TYR A 138 -1.38 -6.28 -17.11
N HIS A 139 -2.01 -5.77 -18.16
CA HIS A 139 -2.63 -6.63 -19.15
C HIS A 139 -2.15 -6.33 -20.56
N VAL A 140 -2.00 -7.39 -21.35
CA VAL A 140 -1.58 -7.34 -22.74
C VAL A 140 -2.57 -8.12 -23.59
N GLY A 141 -3.18 -7.47 -24.59
CA GLY A 141 -4.17 -8.12 -25.45
C GLY A 141 -5.40 -8.61 -24.68
N GLN A 142 -5.80 -9.86 -24.87
CA GLN A 142 -6.96 -10.43 -24.18
C GLN A 142 -6.67 -10.71 -22.70
N HIS A 143 -7.58 -10.25 -21.84
CA HIS A 143 -7.42 -10.34 -20.39
C HIS A 143 -7.93 -11.69 -19.88
N SER A 144 -7.14 -12.35 -19.03
CA SER A 144 -7.59 -13.50 -18.23
C SER A 144 -7.38 -13.19 -16.76
N ASN A 145 -8.40 -13.39 -15.94
CA ASN A 145 -8.29 -13.12 -14.51
C ASN A 145 -7.55 -14.27 -13.82
N MET A 146 -6.52 -13.96 -13.04
CA MET A 146 -5.96 -14.93 -12.11
C MET A 146 -6.91 -15.14 -10.93
N ALA A 147 -7.11 -16.40 -10.54
CA ALA A 147 -8.17 -16.78 -9.62
C ALA A 147 -7.69 -17.12 -8.20
N SER A 148 -6.38 -17.10 -7.93
CA SER A 148 -5.84 -17.58 -6.65
C SER A 148 -4.78 -16.65 -6.06
N PRO A 149 -4.74 -16.51 -4.72
CA PRO A 149 -3.72 -15.69 -4.07
C PRO A 149 -2.35 -16.33 -4.27
N THR A 150 -1.30 -15.51 -4.27
CA THR A 150 0.07 -15.94 -4.60
C THR A 150 1.15 -15.38 -3.66
N GLN A 151 0.70 -14.60 -2.67
CA GLN A 151 1.50 -14.02 -1.59
C GLN A 151 0.71 -14.01 -0.27
N PHE A 152 1.42 -13.84 0.84
CA PHE A 152 0.86 -13.97 2.20
C PHE A 152 -0.29 -12.99 2.47
N MET A 153 -0.15 -11.73 2.06
CA MET A 153 -1.26 -10.77 1.98
C MET A 153 -1.50 -10.47 0.50
N ASP A 154 -2.67 -10.80 -0.02
CA ASP A 154 -2.96 -10.63 -1.44
C ASP A 154 -4.32 -9.97 -1.65
N ILE A 155 -4.48 -9.28 -2.78
CA ILE A 155 -5.75 -8.75 -3.25
C ILE A 155 -5.86 -9.16 -4.71
N ILE A 156 -6.93 -9.88 -5.04
CA ILE A 156 -7.29 -10.18 -6.41
C ILE A 156 -8.42 -9.24 -6.80
N LEU A 157 -8.29 -8.64 -7.97
CA LEU A 157 -9.26 -7.70 -8.50
C LEU A 157 -9.91 -8.28 -9.75
N GLN A 158 -11.22 -8.15 -9.87
CA GLN A 158 -11.97 -8.51 -11.06
C GLN A 158 -12.82 -7.33 -11.49
N GLU A 159 -12.73 -6.96 -12.77
CA GLU A 159 -13.54 -5.90 -13.35
C GLU A 159 -14.67 -6.52 -14.19
N LYS A 160 -15.86 -5.94 -14.07
CA LYS A 160 -17.00 -6.23 -14.93
C LYS A 160 -17.87 -4.99 -15.06
N ASN A 161 -17.98 -4.44 -16.27
CA ASN A 161 -18.84 -3.30 -16.62
C ASN A 161 -18.56 -2.04 -15.77
N GLY A 162 -17.28 -1.73 -15.55
CA GLY A 162 -16.77 -0.62 -14.75
C GLY A 162 -16.93 -0.82 -13.23
N VAL A 163 -17.34 -2.01 -12.79
CA VAL A 163 -17.48 -2.37 -11.38
C VAL A 163 -16.37 -3.35 -11.02
N TYR A 164 -15.68 -3.05 -9.92
CA TYR A 164 -14.54 -3.83 -9.45
C TYR A 164 -14.93 -4.62 -8.20
N THR A 165 -14.76 -5.93 -8.29
CA THR A 165 -14.84 -6.87 -7.18
C THR A 165 -13.45 -7.09 -6.61
N VAL A 166 -13.29 -6.78 -5.33
CA VAL A 166 -12.07 -6.91 -4.55
C VAL A 166 -12.17 -8.19 -3.71
N SER A 167 -11.25 -9.12 -3.93
CA SER A 167 -11.12 -10.36 -3.15
C SER A 167 -9.82 -10.31 -2.35
N PRO A 168 -9.86 -9.87 -1.08
CA PRO A 168 -8.70 -9.81 -0.19
C PRO A 168 -8.41 -11.17 0.47
N TYR A 169 -7.12 -11.46 0.66
CA TYR A 169 -6.63 -12.70 1.26
C TYR A 169 -5.61 -12.42 2.37
N ARG A 170 -5.59 -13.29 3.38
CA ARG A 170 -4.58 -13.37 4.45
C ARG A 170 -4.14 -14.82 4.56
N ASN A 171 -2.84 -15.05 4.56
CA ASN A 171 -2.26 -16.40 4.62
C ASN A 171 -2.91 -17.34 3.60
N MET A 172 -3.04 -16.88 2.35
CA MET A 172 -3.65 -17.62 1.23
C MET A 172 -5.14 -17.98 1.39
N LYS A 173 -5.83 -17.44 2.41
CA LYS A 173 -7.25 -17.68 2.66
C LYS A 173 -8.05 -16.37 2.50
N PRO A 174 -9.30 -16.41 2.01
CA PRO A 174 -10.16 -15.23 1.99
C PRO A 174 -10.28 -14.63 3.40
N VAL A 175 -10.38 -13.30 3.49
CA VAL A 175 -10.63 -12.65 4.79
C VAL A 175 -12.08 -12.81 5.23
N GLU A 176 -12.31 -12.72 6.53
CA GLU A 176 -13.65 -12.83 7.10
C GLU A 176 -14.55 -11.62 6.77
N LYS A 177 -15.87 -11.87 6.72
CA LYS A 177 -16.92 -10.85 6.62
C LYS A 177 -16.68 -9.74 7.63
N GLY A 178 -16.93 -8.50 7.23
CA GLY A 178 -16.73 -7.32 8.07
C GLY A 178 -15.29 -6.81 8.09
N THR A 179 -14.32 -7.52 7.50
CA THR A 179 -12.95 -6.99 7.34
C THR A 179 -13.00 -5.69 6.52
N PRO A 180 -12.44 -4.57 7.02
CA PRO A 180 -12.44 -3.32 6.29
C PRO A 180 -11.40 -3.31 5.17
N ILE A 181 -11.81 -2.87 3.99
CA ILE A 181 -10.98 -2.54 2.84
C ILE A 181 -11.07 -1.05 2.59
N ARG A 182 -9.92 -0.40 2.49
CA ARG A 182 -9.82 1.05 2.35
C ARG A 182 -9.44 1.40 0.93
N ILE A 183 -10.25 2.19 0.26
CA ILE A 183 -10.02 2.58 -1.12
C ILE A 183 -9.69 4.07 -1.13
N PHE A 184 -8.46 4.39 -1.50
CA PHE A 184 -8.00 5.75 -1.76
C PHE A 184 -8.22 6.02 -3.24
N ASN A 185 -9.02 7.03 -3.58
CA ASN A 185 -9.19 7.48 -4.96
C ASN A 185 -7.96 8.30 -5.43
N PRO A 186 -7.90 8.75 -6.70
CA PRO A 186 -6.78 9.55 -7.20
C PRO A 186 -6.63 10.91 -6.48
N GLU A 187 -7.71 11.47 -5.96
CA GLU A 187 -7.72 12.64 -5.06
C GLU A 187 -7.50 12.25 -3.59
N ASN A 188 -7.12 11.01 -3.32
CA ASN A 188 -6.85 10.45 -2.00
C ASN A 188 -7.99 10.56 -0.95
N TRP A 189 -9.23 10.71 -1.38
CA TRP A 189 -10.38 10.49 -0.52
C TRP A 189 -10.47 9.00 -0.19
N GLU A 190 -10.63 8.69 1.09
CA GLU A 190 -10.73 7.32 1.59
C GLU A 190 -12.20 6.89 1.67
N LYS A 191 -12.52 5.74 1.06
CA LYS A 191 -13.76 5.02 1.30
C LYS A 191 -13.45 3.70 2.00
N ASN A 192 -14.07 3.49 3.16
CA ASN A 192 -14.03 2.23 3.88
C ASN A 192 -15.21 1.35 3.46
N ILE A 193 -14.93 0.16 2.95
CA ILE A 193 -15.92 -0.83 2.53
C ILE A 193 -15.64 -2.12 3.28
N SER A 194 -16.67 -2.67 3.94
CA SER A 194 -16.56 -3.95 4.62
C SER A 194 -16.75 -5.11 3.64
N VAL A 195 -15.96 -6.16 3.83
CA VAL A 195 -16.11 -7.43 3.11
C VAL A 195 -17.47 -8.08 3.45
N ASP A 196 -18.12 -8.61 2.42
CA ASP A 196 -19.46 -9.22 2.47
C ASP A 196 -19.42 -10.72 2.82
N GLU A 197 -20.56 -11.39 2.67
CA GLU A 197 -20.73 -12.83 2.95
C GLU A 197 -19.98 -13.75 1.97
N ASN A 198 -19.62 -13.24 0.79
CA ASN A 198 -18.83 -13.96 -0.21
C ASN A 198 -17.33 -13.68 -0.09
N ASN A 199 -16.91 -13.07 1.03
CA ASN A 199 -15.54 -12.63 1.27
C ASN A 199 -15.05 -11.58 0.25
N GLN A 200 -15.95 -10.77 -0.31
CA GLN A 200 -15.65 -9.76 -1.31
C GLN A 200 -16.06 -8.34 -0.88
N ALA A 201 -15.44 -7.33 -1.47
CA ALA A 201 -15.91 -5.96 -1.43
C ALA A 201 -16.08 -5.45 -2.87
N VAL A 202 -17.04 -4.56 -3.11
CA VAL A 202 -17.32 -4.05 -4.46
C VAL A 202 -17.26 -2.54 -4.47
N PHE A 203 -16.64 -1.97 -5.50
CA PHE A 203 -16.66 -0.54 -5.73
C PHE A 203 -16.72 -0.18 -7.21
N LYS A 204 -17.18 1.03 -7.49
CA LYS A 204 -17.19 1.64 -8.81
C LYS A 204 -16.34 2.92 -8.77
N PRO A 205 -15.24 3.00 -9.53
CA PRO A 205 -14.46 4.21 -9.70
C PRO A 205 -15.32 5.36 -10.24
N THR A 206 -14.93 6.58 -9.90
CA THR A 206 -15.64 7.82 -10.27
C THR A 206 -14.78 8.79 -11.06
N LEU A 207 -13.46 8.60 -11.09
CA LEU A 207 -12.52 9.40 -11.88
C LEU A 207 -11.35 8.52 -12.36
N PRO A 208 -10.68 8.88 -13.46
CA PRO A 208 -9.45 8.22 -13.87
C PRO A 208 -8.27 8.58 -12.93
N GLY A 209 -7.27 7.71 -12.87
CA GLY A 209 -6.04 7.89 -12.11
C GLY A 209 -5.71 6.69 -11.22
N LEU A 210 -4.76 6.90 -10.29
CA LEU A 210 -4.31 5.88 -9.34
C LEU A 210 -5.29 5.70 -8.18
N TYR A 211 -5.85 4.51 -8.08
CA TYR A 211 -6.51 4.01 -6.88
C TYR A 211 -5.56 3.13 -6.07
N VAL A 212 -5.55 3.30 -4.74
CA VAL A 212 -4.88 2.38 -3.83
C VAL A 212 -5.92 1.67 -2.99
N ILE A 213 -6.05 0.36 -3.19
CA ILE A 213 -6.95 -0.50 -2.41
C ILE A 213 -6.10 -1.17 -1.33
N ARG A 214 -6.37 -0.82 -0.09
CA ARG A 214 -5.56 -1.19 1.06
C ARG A 214 -6.27 -2.15 1.99
N GLN A 215 -5.54 -3.17 2.37
CA GLN A 215 -5.86 -4.08 3.45
C GLN A 215 -4.78 -3.99 4.53
N ASP A 216 -5.18 -3.71 5.77
CA ASP A 216 -4.28 -3.80 6.92
C ASP A 216 -4.68 -5.01 7.80
N TRP A 217 -3.70 -5.57 8.49
CA TRP A 217 -3.91 -6.60 9.49
C TRP A 217 -2.89 -6.45 10.62
N GLN A 218 -3.36 -6.54 11.86
CA GLN A 218 -2.52 -6.53 13.04
C GLN A 218 -2.51 -7.92 13.66
N ASP A 219 -1.31 -8.39 13.95
CA ASP A 219 -1.03 -9.65 14.63
C ASP A 219 -0.28 -9.31 15.93
N ASN A 220 -0.81 -9.74 17.07
CA ASN A 220 -0.23 -9.42 18.39
C ASN A 220 0.94 -10.35 18.78
N THR A 221 1.55 -11.02 17.79
CA THR A 221 2.78 -11.78 18.01
C THR A 221 3.91 -10.84 18.45
N LEU A 222 4.44 -11.12 19.64
CA LEU A 222 5.58 -10.41 20.23
C LEU A 222 6.90 -10.87 19.59
N GLY A 223 7.91 -10.00 19.54
CA GLY A 223 9.22 -10.43 19.07
C GLY A 223 10.30 -9.36 19.12
N THR A 224 11.46 -9.69 18.57
CA THR A 224 12.59 -8.77 18.37
C THR A 224 13.07 -8.88 16.93
N PHE A 225 13.34 -7.75 16.30
CA PHE A 225 13.83 -7.68 14.92
C PHE A 225 14.88 -6.56 14.80
N GLN A 226 16.03 -6.86 14.20
CA GLN A 226 17.15 -5.92 14.06
C GLN A 226 17.51 -5.21 15.39
N GLY A 227 17.47 -5.95 16.50
CA GLY A 227 17.79 -5.43 17.84
C GLY A 227 16.67 -4.67 18.55
N ASN A 228 15.50 -4.47 17.93
CA ASN A 228 14.37 -3.75 18.52
C ASN A 228 13.21 -4.69 18.84
N THR A 229 12.65 -4.59 20.05
CA THR A 229 11.49 -5.36 20.49
C THR A 229 10.17 -4.71 20.03
N TYR A 230 9.20 -5.54 19.64
CA TYR A 230 7.87 -5.13 19.20
C TYR A 230 6.76 -5.96 19.84
N GLY A 231 5.59 -5.34 19.99
CA GLY A 231 4.39 -5.96 20.55
C GLY A 231 3.38 -6.44 19.52
N LYS A 232 3.54 -6.03 18.27
CA LYS A 232 2.67 -6.45 17.17
C LYS A 232 3.37 -6.40 15.83
N ILE A 233 2.93 -7.25 14.91
CA ILE A 233 3.25 -7.18 13.49
C ILE A 233 2.08 -6.48 12.79
N ARG A 234 2.40 -5.49 11.97
CA ARG A 234 1.42 -4.83 11.10
C ARG A 234 1.72 -5.25 9.67
N TYR A 235 0.81 -6.04 9.11
CA TYR A 235 0.79 -6.36 7.70
C TYR A 235 -0.04 -5.30 6.95
N ARG A 236 0.48 -4.82 5.83
CA ARG A 236 -0.24 -3.91 4.92
C ARG A 236 -0.10 -4.41 3.50
N ASN A 237 -1.18 -4.52 2.76
CA ASN A 237 -1.14 -4.74 1.32
C ASN A 237 -1.79 -3.57 0.59
N ASN A 238 -1.08 -2.97 -0.36
CA ASN A 238 -1.59 -1.95 -1.25
C ASN A 238 -1.72 -2.55 -2.67
N TYR A 239 -2.95 -2.80 -3.11
CA TYR A 239 -3.22 -3.02 -4.53
C TYR A 239 -3.28 -1.67 -5.24
N CYS A 240 -2.40 -1.47 -6.22
CA CYS A 240 -2.31 -0.22 -6.98
C CYS A 240 -2.99 -0.44 -8.35
N LEU A 241 -4.14 0.22 -8.53
CA LEU A 241 -4.96 0.15 -9.72
C LEU A 241 -4.87 1.47 -10.48
N TRP A 242 -4.39 1.44 -11.72
CA TRP A 242 -4.43 2.61 -12.60
C TRP A 242 -5.64 2.51 -13.52
N ILE A 243 -6.45 3.57 -13.56
CA ILE A 243 -7.61 3.70 -14.44
C ILE A 243 -7.35 4.84 -15.42
N ASN A 244 -7.50 4.57 -16.71
CA ASN A 244 -7.37 5.57 -17.77
C ASN A 244 -8.70 6.25 -18.08
#